data_AF-K1U8F8-F1
#
_entry.id   AF-K1U8F8-F1
#
_cell.length_a   1.000
_cell.length_b   1.000
_cell.length_c   1.000
_cell.angle_alpha   90.00
_cell.angle_beta   90.00
_cell.angle_gamma   90.00
#
_symmetry.space_group_name_H-M   'P 1'
#
loop_
_entity.id
_entity.type
_entity.pdbx_description
1 polymer ?
#
loop_
_entity_poly.entity_id
_entity_poly.type
_entity_poly.pdbx_seq_one_letter_code
_entity_poly.pdbx_strand_id
1 'polypeptide(L)'
;MNGSGLNDDLNGVERPVSFDVPCLDERAEVVHSLAKWKRYALAEYGFRPGQGLVTDMNAIRRDEELDNLHSIYVDQWDWEKVITAKDRTLPFLQETVRDIVDAVCSAADELRWKFPELKAIRLTREPTFITTQELEDLYPDLTPQRARKRLYPRPWHRLHHADRRPAEKRHPPRWPCP
;
A
#
# COMPACT_ATOMS: atom_id res chain seq x y z
N MET A 1 5.29 15.23 -21.30
CA MET A 1 4.70 13.88 -21.30
C MET A 1 3.35 13.88 -20.57
N ASN A 2 2.40 14.70 -21.04
CA ASN A 2 0.99 14.54 -20.67
C ASN A 2 0.33 13.61 -21.69
N GLY A 3 -0.35 12.55 -21.25
CA GLY A 3 -1.14 11.70 -22.14
C GLY A 3 -0.43 10.50 -22.78
N SER A 4 0.69 10.02 -22.23
CA SER A 4 1.27 8.71 -22.66
C SER A 4 0.35 7.52 -22.32
N GLY A 5 -0.68 7.74 -21.50
CA GLY A 5 -1.59 6.71 -21.01
C GLY A 5 -0.97 5.79 -19.96
N LEU A 6 0.30 6.00 -19.59
CA LEU A 6 1.04 5.15 -18.65
C LEU A 6 0.83 5.53 -17.18
N ASN A 7 0.46 6.78 -16.89
CA ASN A 7 0.07 7.18 -15.55
C ASN A 7 -1.32 6.60 -15.20
N ASP A 8 -1.51 6.27 -13.93
CA ASP A 8 -2.79 5.78 -13.42
C ASP A 8 -3.61 6.95 -12.87
N ASP A 9 -4.89 7.00 -13.23
CA ASP A 9 -5.81 8.04 -12.78
C ASP A 9 -6.47 7.68 -11.43
N LEU A 10 -6.11 6.52 -10.85
CA LEU A 10 -6.69 5.99 -9.61
C LEU A 10 -8.23 5.97 -9.68
N ASN A 11 -8.91 6.76 -8.85
CA ASN A 11 -10.37 6.88 -8.85
C ASN A 11 -10.89 7.93 -9.85
N GLY A 12 -10.03 8.59 -10.61
CA GLY A 12 -10.34 9.65 -11.58
C GLY A 12 -10.72 11.00 -10.98
N VAL A 13 -10.77 11.11 -9.64
CA VAL A 13 -11.11 12.34 -8.90
C VAL A 13 -9.86 13.05 -8.37
N GLU A 14 -8.80 12.29 -8.12
CA GLU A 14 -7.56 12.77 -7.52
C GLU A 14 -6.69 13.48 -8.56
N ARG A 15 -6.25 14.71 -8.27
CA ARG A 15 -5.49 15.49 -9.24
C ARG A 15 -4.00 15.15 -9.18
N PRO A 16 -3.32 14.95 -10.32
CA PRO A 16 -1.89 14.76 -10.33
C PRO A 16 -1.12 16.03 -9.95
N VAL A 17 0.08 15.84 -9.43
CA VAL A 17 1.05 16.93 -9.27
C VAL A 17 1.73 17.14 -10.61
N SER A 18 1.36 18.20 -11.32
CA SER A 18 2.03 18.58 -12.58
C SER A 18 3.10 19.65 -12.36
N PHE A 19 4.13 19.63 -13.22
CA PHE A 19 5.20 20.63 -13.26
C PHE A 19 5.72 20.82 -14.70
N ASP A 20 6.34 21.96 -14.97
CA ASP A 20 6.93 22.25 -16.28
C ASP A 20 8.38 21.73 -16.35
N VAL A 21 8.78 21.22 -17.52
CA VAL A 21 10.14 20.71 -17.78
C VAL A 21 10.79 21.61 -18.83
N PRO A 22 11.56 22.66 -18.44
CA PRO A 22 12.03 23.69 -19.35
C PRO A 22 12.90 23.18 -20.51
N CYS A 23 13.66 22.10 -20.30
CA CYS A 23 14.51 21.51 -21.34
C CYS A 23 13.74 20.71 -22.40
N LEU A 24 12.48 20.35 -22.13
CA LEU A 24 11.62 19.61 -23.05
C LEU A 24 10.49 20.48 -23.62
N ASP A 25 10.32 21.71 -23.11
CA ASP A 25 9.17 22.58 -23.39
C ASP A 25 7.82 21.84 -23.21
N GLU A 26 7.78 20.95 -22.22
CA GLU A 26 6.66 20.05 -21.96
C GLU A 26 6.24 20.09 -20.49
N ARG A 27 4.96 19.81 -20.25
CA ARG A 27 4.42 19.55 -18.91
C ARG A 27 4.58 18.06 -18.58
N ALA A 28 4.97 17.80 -17.33
CA ALA A 28 5.11 16.47 -16.76
C ALA A 28 4.27 16.35 -15.49
N GLU A 29 4.05 15.10 -15.06
CA GLU A 29 3.28 14.76 -13.87
C GLU A 29 4.04 13.77 -13.01
N VAL A 30 3.91 13.91 -11.69
CA VAL A 30 4.35 12.90 -10.74
C VAL A 30 3.41 11.70 -10.85
N VAL A 31 3.99 10.51 -10.99
CA VAL A 31 3.23 9.26 -11.11
C VAL A 31 2.47 8.96 -9.82
N HIS A 32 1.23 8.46 -9.96
CA HIS A 32 0.42 7.99 -8.84
C HIS A 32 0.61 6.49 -8.57
N SER A 33 0.86 5.73 -9.64
CA SER A 33 1.17 4.30 -9.62
C SER A 33 1.91 3.92 -10.92
N LEU A 34 2.68 2.85 -10.89
CA LEU A 34 3.33 2.28 -12.07
C LEU A 34 2.54 1.13 -12.69
N ALA A 35 1.29 0.89 -12.29
CA ALA A 35 0.49 -0.28 -12.72
C ALA A 35 0.56 -0.57 -14.23
N LYS A 36 0.28 0.43 -15.08
CA LYS A 36 0.34 0.27 -16.55
C LYS A 36 1.78 0.18 -17.05
N TRP A 37 2.68 0.99 -16.49
CA TRP A 37 4.10 1.01 -16.86
C TRP A 37 4.78 -0.34 -16.62
N LYS A 38 4.54 -1.02 -15.51
CA LYS A 38 5.17 -2.32 -15.20
C LYS A 38 4.81 -3.36 -16.26
N ARG A 39 3.54 -3.42 -16.67
CA ARG A 39 3.10 -4.34 -17.74
C ARG A 39 3.72 -4.01 -19.09
N TYR A 40 3.81 -2.72 -19.42
CA TYR A 40 4.50 -2.27 -20.62
C TYR A 40 5.99 -2.68 -20.60
N ALA A 41 6.69 -2.43 -19.49
CA ALA A 41 8.10 -2.78 -19.33
C ALA A 41 8.34 -4.30 -19.46
N LEU A 42 7.51 -5.14 -18.84
CA LEU A 42 7.63 -6.60 -18.97
C LEU A 42 7.52 -7.06 -20.44
N ALA A 43 6.62 -6.43 -21.20
CA ALA A 43 6.45 -6.74 -22.63
C ALA A 43 7.63 -6.24 -23.46
N GLU A 44 8.04 -4.98 -23.27
CA GLU A 44 9.14 -4.33 -24.01
C GLU A 44 10.46 -5.08 -23.83
N TYR A 45 10.77 -5.49 -22.59
CA TYR A 45 12.00 -6.20 -22.27
C TYR A 45 11.91 -7.74 -22.46
N GLY A 46 10.78 -8.26 -22.93
CA GLY A 46 10.63 -9.67 -23.29
C GLY A 46 10.68 -10.66 -22.12
N PHE A 47 10.12 -10.29 -20.96
CA PHE A 47 10.06 -11.17 -19.79
C PHE A 47 9.23 -12.43 -20.08
N ARG A 48 9.68 -13.58 -19.55
CA ARG A 48 9.04 -14.88 -19.74
C ARG A 48 8.15 -15.25 -18.54
N PRO A 49 7.17 -16.17 -18.71
CA PRO A 49 6.36 -16.66 -17.61
C PRO A 49 7.20 -17.09 -16.39
N GLY A 50 6.79 -16.64 -15.21
CA GLY A 50 7.54 -16.85 -13.96
C GLY A 50 8.52 -15.75 -13.61
N GLN A 51 8.93 -14.91 -14.58
CA GLN A 51 9.78 -13.74 -14.34
C GLN A 51 8.93 -12.50 -14.03
N GLY A 52 9.52 -11.56 -13.32
CA GLY A 52 8.87 -10.30 -12.96
C GLY A 52 9.88 -9.24 -12.56
N LEU A 53 9.37 -8.05 -12.30
CA LEU A 53 10.14 -6.92 -11.77
C LEU A 53 9.53 -6.46 -10.46
N VAL A 54 10.36 -5.83 -9.63
CA VAL A 54 9.95 -5.05 -8.46
C VAL A 54 10.67 -3.71 -8.52
N THR A 55 9.97 -2.67 -8.09
CA THR A 55 10.46 -1.29 -8.08
C THR A 55 10.17 -0.66 -6.73
N ASP A 56 11.08 0.20 -6.30
CA ASP A 56 10.85 1.13 -5.19
C ASP A 56 10.16 2.37 -5.77
N MET A 57 8.82 2.40 -5.63
CA MET A 57 7.96 3.41 -6.23
C MET A 57 7.62 4.46 -5.19
N ASN A 58 7.77 5.72 -5.57
CA ASN A 58 7.44 6.87 -4.74
C ASN A 58 6.44 7.76 -5.47
N ALA A 59 5.38 8.13 -4.76
CA ALA A 59 4.27 8.94 -5.29
C ALA A 59 3.88 10.05 -4.32
N ILE A 60 3.24 11.10 -4.86
CA ILE A 60 2.69 12.21 -4.09
C ILE A 60 1.18 12.29 -4.32
N ARG A 61 0.40 11.96 -3.28
CA ARG A 61 -1.06 12.04 -3.25
C ARG A 61 -1.52 13.33 -2.59
N ARG A 62 -1.58 14.40 -3.39
CA ARG A 62 -1.86 15.76 -2.91
C ARG A 62 -3.23 15.94 -2.24
N ASP A 63 -4.23 15.15 -2.65
CA ASP A 63 -5.63 15.31 -2.23
C ASP A 63 -6.03 14.25 -1.18
N GLU A 64 -5.06 13.57 -0.55
CA GLU A 64 -5.28 12.52 0.47
C GLU A 64 -5.72 13.10 1.83
N GLU A 65 -6.71 12.47 2.48
CA GLU A 65 -7.10 12.80 3.85
C GLU A 65 -6.11 12.17 4.85
N LEU A 66 -5.37 13.00 5.58
CA LEU A 66 -4.32 12.54 6.49
C LEU A 66 -4.88 11.90 7.76
N ASP A 67 -4.33 10.73 8.12
CA ASP A 67 -4.51 10.12 9.44
C ASP A 67 -3.24 9.32 9.85
N ASN A 68 -3.32 8.51 10.91
CA ASN A 68 -2.18 7.71 11.38
C ASN A 68 -1.71 6.62 10.39
N LEU A 69 -2.44 6.40 9.29
CA LEU A 69 -2.13 5.44 8.24
C LEU A 69 -1.99 6.08 6.86
N HIS A 70 -2.54 7.27 6.65
CA HIS A 70 -2.57 7.93 5.35
C HIS A 70 -1.63 9.15 5.35
N SER A 71 -0.74 9.18 4.38
CA SER A 71 0.26 10.23 4.16
C SER A 71 0.19 10.71 2.72
N ILE A 72 0.47 12.01 2.49
CA ILE A 72 0.60 12.59 1.15
C ILE A 72 1.77 11.94 0.38
N TYR A 73 2.83 11.58 1.09
CA TYR A 73 3.92 10.80 0.52
C TYR A 73 3.61 9.31 0.64
N VAL A 74 3.73 8.59 -0.47
CA VAL A 74 3.48 7.14 -0.54
C VAL A 74 4.69 6.45 -1.16
N ASP A 75 5.23 5.48 -0.44
CA ASP A 75 6.24 4.53 -0.91
C ASP A 75 5.63 3.13 -1.06
N GLN A 76 6.02 2.41 -2.11
CA GLN A 76 5.53 1.07 -2.39
C GLN A 76 6.60 0.21 -3.04
N TRP A 77 6.71 -1.05 -2.59
CA TRP A 77 7.29 -2.10 -3.42
C TRP A 77 6.29 -2.48 -4.51
N ASP A 78 6.41 -1.80 -5.64
CA ASP A 78 5.52 -1.99 -6.78
C ASP A 78 6.10 -3.07 -7.71
N TRP A 79 5.39 -4.19 -7.86
CA TRP A 79 5.89 -5.39 -8.55
C TRP A 79 4.89 -5.93 -9.57
N GLU A 80 5.38 -6.64 -10.58
CA GLU A 80 4.55 -7.32 -11.57
C GLU A 80 5.26 -8.60 -12.04
N LYS A 81 4.50 -9.68 -12.28
CA LYS A 81 5.01 -10.99 -12.72
C LYS A 81 4.27 -11.46 -13.97
N VAL A 82 5.01 -11.97 -14.94
CA VAL A 82 4.43 -12.56 -16.15
C VAL A 82 3.84 -13.92 -15.81
N ILE A 83 2.55 -14.09 -16.12
CA ILE A 83 1.80 -15.34 -15.90
C ILE A 83 1.21 -15.84 -17.23
N THR A 84 0.96 -17.14 -17.31
CA THR A 84 0.27 -17.74 -18.46
C THR A 84 -1.25 -17.64 -18.32
N ALA A 85 -1.97 -17.92 -19.40
CA ALA A 85 -3.43 -18.02 -19.34
C ALA A 85 -3.93 -19.11 -18.38
N LYS A 86 -3.15 -20.20 -18.20
CA LYS A 86 -3.48 -21.31 -17.30
C LYS A 86 -3.38 -20.91 -15.82
N ASP A 87 -2.53 -19.95 -15.51
CA ASP A 87 -2.30 -19.46 -14.15
C ASP A 87 -3.39 -18.47 -13.69
N ARG A 88 -4.33 -18.08 -14.57
CA ARG A 88 -5.42 -17.13 -14.26
C ARG A 88 -6.54 -17.79 -13.47
N THR A 89 -6.20 -18.29 -12.30
CA THR A 89 -7.11 -19.05 -11.44
C THR A 89 -7.04 -18.53 -10.00
N LEU A 90 -8.13 -18.71 -9.25
CA LEU A 90 -8.17 -18.33 -7.84
C LEU A 90 -7.09 -19.03 -7.00
N PRO A 91 -6.82 -20.35 -7.16
CA PRO A 91 -5.73 -21.00 -6.42
C PRO A 91 -4.37 -20.36 -6.64
N PHE A 92 -4.03 -19.99 -7.88
CA PHE A 92 -2.75 -19.35 -8.19
C PHE A 92 -2.63 -17.96 -7.56
N LEU A 93 -3.71 -17.18 -7.56
CA LEU A 93 -3.76 -15.90 -6.84
C LEU A 93 -3.52 -16.09 -5.33
N GLN A 94 -4.19 -17.07 -4.73
CA GLN A 94 -4.02 -17.36 -3.30
C GLN A 94 -2.62 -17.86 -2.96
N GLU A 95 -2.02 -18.70 -3.80
CA GLU A 95 -0.62 -19.13 -3.67
C GLU A 95 0.32 -17.92 -3.71
N THR A 96 0.15 -17.04 -4.69
CA THR A 96 0.94 -15.80 -4.79
C THR A 96 0.79 -14.92 -3.54
N VAL A 97 -0.41 -14.81 -2.97
CA VAL A 97 -0.63 -14.08 -1.71
C VAL A 97 0.06 -14.76 -0.53
N ARG A 98 0.06 -16.09 -0.45
CA ARG A 98 0.76 -16.84 0.60
C ARG A 98 2.27 -16.58 0.54
N ASP A 99 2.86 -16.58 -0.65
CA ASP A 99 4.29 -16.27 -0.84
C ASP A 99 4.64 -14.86 -0.33
N ILE A 100 3.80 -13.86 -0.63
CA ILE A 100 3.97 -12.49 -0.16
C ILE A 100 3.87 -12.42 1.37
N VAL A 101 2.88 -13.09 1.96
CA VAL A 101 2.70 -13.12 3.41
C VAL A 101 3.87 -13.81 4.11
N ASP A 102 4.41 -14.89 3.53
CA ASP A 102 5.59 -15.55 4.08
C ASP A 102 6.84 -14.67 4.01
N ALA A 103 7.04 -13.92 2.91
CA ALA A 103 8.13 -12.93 2.81
C ALA A 103 8.01 -11.84 3.89
N VAL A 104 6.80 -11.32 4.12
CA VAL A 104 6.54 -10.32 5.18
C VAL A 104 6.77 -10.93 6.58
N CYS A 105 6.30 -12.16 6.83
CA CYS A 105 6.52 -12.85 8.09
C CYS A 105 8.01 -13.10 8.33
N SER A 106 8.75 -13.50 7.31
CA SER A 106 10.20 -13.74 7.39
C SER A 106 10.97 -12.47 7.75
N ALA A 107 10.64 -11.34 7.11
CA ALA A 107 11.20 -10.05 7.48
C ALA A 107 10.86 -9.66 8.94
N ALA A 108 9.60 -9.89 9.36
CA ALA A 108 9.19 -9.64 10.74
C ALA A 108 9.93 -10.55 11.74
N ASP A 109 10.21 -11.81 11.38
CA ASP A 109 10.95 -12.75 12.22
C ASP A 109 12.40 -12.28 12.43
N GLU A 110 13.05 -11.82 11.36
CA GLU A 110 14.40 -11.25 11.41
C GLU A 110 14.46 -9.99 12.29
N LEU A 111 13.49 -9.08 12.14
CA LEU A 111 13.40 -7.89 12.99
C LEU A 111 13.21 -8.24 14.46
N ARG A 112 12.37 -9.23 14.78
CA ARG A 112 12.17 -9.67 16.18
C ARG A 112 13.39 -10.35 16.78
N TRP A 113 14.19 -11.01 15.94
CA TRP A 113 15.47 -11.56 16.38
C TRP A 113 16.47 -10.46 16.73
N LYS A 114 16.53 -9.39 15.93
CA LYS A 114 17.41 -8.23 16.13
C LYS A 114 16.94 -7.28 17.25
N PHE A 115 15.63 -7.09 17.39
CA PHE A 115 15.01 -6.12 18.31
C PHE A 115 13.99 -6.82 19.22
N PRO A 116 14.39 -7.27 20.41
CA PRO A 116 13.53 -8.00 21.35
C PRO A 116 12.25 -7.27 21.79
N GLU A 117 12.23 -5.93 21.72
CA GLU A 117 11.08 -5.08 22.03
C GLU A 117 9.90 -5.31 21.06
N LEU A 118 10.18 -5.80 19.85
CA LEU A 118 9.16 -6.06 18.82
C LEU A 118 8.45 -7.41 18.99
N LYS A 119 8.77 -8.19 20.03
CA LYS A 119 8.20 -9.53 20.29
C LYS A 119 6.67 -9.56 20.49
N ALA A 120 6.07 -8.41 20.83
CA ALA A 120 4.63 -8.29 21.05
C ALA A 120 3.81 -8.40 19.76
N ILE A 121 4.41 -8.13 18.60
CA ILE A 121 3.73 -8.17 17.30
C ILE A 121 3.92 -9.56 16.70
N ARG A 122 2.82 -10.27 16.45
CA ARG A 122 2.83 -11.57 15.78
C ARG A 122 1.97 -11.52 14.53
N LEU A 123 2.61 -11.81 13.41
CA LEU A 123 1.94 -12.07 12.13
C LEU A 123 1.75 -13.57 11.98
N THR A 124 0.63 -13.98 11.38
CA THR A 124 0.36 -15.37 11.03
C THR A 124 0.77 -15.61 9.58
N ARG A 125 1.50 -16.70 9.34
CA ARG A 125 1.92 -17.10 7.98
C ARG A 125 0.77 -17.57 7.10
N GLU A 126 -0.33 -18.01 7.71
CA GLU A 126 -1.52 -18.45 7.00
C GLU A 126 -2.50 -17.27 6.84
N PRO A 127 -2.62 -16.68 5.64
CA PRO A 127 -3.63 -15.66 5.40
C PRO A 127 -5.03 -16.26 5.33
N THR A 128 -5.99 -15.56 5.92
CA THR A 128 -7.42 -15.85 5.71
C THR A 128 -7.88 -15.18 4.42
N PHE A 129 -8.57 -15.93 3.56
CA PHE A 129 -9.19 -15.41 2.35
C PHE A 129 -10.68 -15.23 2.60
N ILE A 130 -11.20 -14.05 2.29
CA ILE A 130 -12.62 -13.74 2.34
C ILE A 130 -12.96 -12.82 1.18
N THR A 131 -14.04 -13.12 0.47
CA THR A 131 -14.58 -12.28 -0.59
C THR A 131 -15.34 -11.09 -0.02
N THR A 132 -15.53 -10.04 -0.82
CA THR A 132 -16.34 -8.90 -0.42
C THR A 132 -17.79 -9.30 -0.16
N GLN A 133 -18.33 -10.25 -0.93
CA GLN A 133 -19.69 -10.75 -0.76
C GLN A 133 -19.83 -11.52 0.56
N GLU A 134 -18.93 -12.45 0.86
CA GLU A 134 -18.96 -13.17 2.15
C GLU A 134 -18.84 -12.20 3.34
N LEU A 135 -18.05 -11.13 3.22
CA LEU A 135 -17.93 -10.12 4.26
C LEU A 135 -19.23 -9.33 4.45
N GLU A 136 -19.93 -9.01 3.36
CA GLU A 136 -21.24 -8.35 3.38
C GLU A 136 -22.31 -9.28 3.99
N ASP A 137 -22.32 -10.55 3.61
CA ASP A 137 -23.25 -11.56 4.13
C ASP A 137 -23.06 -11.79 5.65
N LEU A 138 -21.81 -11.71 6.14
CA LEU A 138 -21.49 -11.83 7.58
C LEU A 138 -21.90 -10.59 8.40
N TYR A 139 -21.91 -9.41 7.78
CA TYR A 139 -22.17 -8.14 8.45
C TYR A 139 -23.09 -7.23 7.61
N PRO A 140 -24.35 -7.63 7.36
CA PRO A 140 -25.23 -6.95 6.41
C PRO A 140 -25.56 -5.50 6.82
N ASP A 141 -25.55 -5.22 8.12
CA ASP A 141 -25.88 -3.89 8.66
C ASP A 141 -24.67 -2.95 8.79
N LEU A 142 -23.47 -3.40 8.41
CA LEU A 142 -22.24 -2.61 8.54
C LEU A 142 -21.74 -2.12 7.19
N THR A 143 -21.20 -0.89 7.17
CA THR A 143 -20.45 -0.42 6.01
C THR A 143 -19.21 -1.30 5.80
N PRO A 144 -18.72 -1.46 4.55
CA PRO A 144 -17.56 -2.32 4.25
C PRO A 144 -16.32 -2.01 5.11
N GLN A 145 -16.06 -0.73 5.37
CA GLN A 145 -14.96 -0.30 6.23
C GLN A 145 -15.13 -0.75 7.68
N ARG A 146 -16.36 -0.73 8.22
CA ARG A 146 -16.69 -1.18 9.57
C ARG A 146 -16.69 -2.71 9.67
N ALA A 147 -17.24 -3.41 8.67
CA ALA A 147 -17.20 -4.87 8.57
C ALA A 147 -15.76 -5.39 8.59
N ARG A 148 -14.86 -4.80 7.78
CA ARG A 148 -13.42 -5.14 7.78
C ARG A 148 -12.77 -4.93 9.15
N LYS A 149 -13.05 -3.80 9.81
CA LYS A 149 -12.53 -3.51 11.17
C LYS A 149 -13.06 -4.49 12.23
N ARG A 150 -14.29 -4.98 12.05
CA ARG A 150 -14.91 -5.98 12.94
C ARG A 150 -14.27 -7.35 12.76
N LEU A 151 -14.01 -7.76 11.53
CA LEU A 151 -13.36 -9.03 11.21
C LEU A 151 -11.88 -9.05 11.63
N TYR A 152 -11.15 -7.96 11.37
CA TYR A 152 -9.73 -7.81 11.71
C TYR A 152 -9.52 -6.67 12.72
N PRO A 153 -9.81 -6.89 14.01
CA PRO A 153 -9.64 -5.87 15.03
C PRO A 153 -8.14 -5.56 15.20
N ARG A 154 -7.78 -4.27 15.14
CA ARG A 154 -6.37 -3.89 15.34
C ARG A 154 -5.99 -4.09 16.81
N PRO A 155 -4.91 -4.82 17.11
CA PRO A 155 -4.49 -5.08 18.50
C PRO A 155 -4.15 -3.80 19.26
N TRP A 156 -3.69 -2.74 18.58
CA TRP A 156 -3.27 -1.47 19.18
C TRP A 156 -4.39 -0.58 19.70
N HIS A 157 -5.65 -0.78 19.27
CA HIS A 157 -6.76 0.02 19.79
C HIS A 157 -7.02 -0.23 21.29
N ARG A 158 -6.54 -1.37 21.84
CA ARG A 158 -6.63 -1.65 23.29
C ARG A 158 -5.58 -0.89 24.13
N LEU A 159 -4.46 -0.48 23.55
CA LEU A 159 -3.38 0.18 24.29
C LEU A 159 -3.67 1.68 24.54
N HIS A 160 -4.38 2.36 23.63
CA HIS A 160 -4.67 3.79 23.76
C HIS A 160 -5.77 4.15 24.77
N HIS A 161 -6.49 3.17 25.32
CA HIS A 161 -7.43 3.41 26.41
C HIS A 161 -6.81 3.30 27.80
N ALA A 162 -5.60 2.73 27.93
CA ALA A 162 -4.96 2.51 29.22
C ALA A 162 -4.06 3.67 29.68
N ASP A 163 -3.70 4.62 28.79
CA ASP A 163 -2.68 5.65 29.12
C ASP A 163 -3.10 7.08 28.74
N ARG A 164 -4.41 7.39 28.85
CA ARG A 164 -4.85 8.80 28.86
C ARG A 164 -4.54 9.42 30.22
N ARG A 165 -3.27 9.72 30.48
CA ARG A 165 -2.94 10.80 31.42
C ARG A 165 -3.35 12.14 30.80
N PRO A 166 -3.99 13.05 31.55
CA PRO A 166 -4.41 14.33 31.00
C PRO A 166 -3.19 15.10 30.50
N ALA A 167 -3.23 15.53 29.23
CA ALA A 167 -2.19 16.34 28.62
C ALA A 167 -2.13 17.70 29.34
N GLU A 168 -1.07 17.90 30.11
CA GLU A 168 -0.71 19.21 30.66
C GLU A 168 -0.31 20.13 29.50
N LYS A 169 -0.96 21.29 29.40
CA LYS A 169 -0.78 22.25 28.30
C LYS A 169 0.66 22.76 28.26
N ARG A 170 1.51 22.15 27.43
CA ARG A 170 2.81 22.75 27.05
C ARG A 170 2.63 23.59 25.81
N HIS A 171 2.91 24.89 25.92
CA HIS A 171 2.99 25.79 24.77
C HIS A 171 4.15 25.38 23.84
N PRO A 172 3.97 25.43 22.52
CA PRO A 172 5.05 25.14 21.58
C PRO A 172 6.12 26.25 21.63
N PRO A 173 7.41 25.92 21.52
CA PRO A 173 8.45 26.93 21.37
C PRO A 173 8.31 27.61 20.01
N ARG A 174 8.33 28.95 20.02
CA ARG A 174 8.41 29.76 18.80
C ARG A 174 9.81 29.61 18.20
N TRP A 175 9.88 29.04 17.02
CA TRP A 175 11.09 29.08 16.19
C TRP A 175 11.12 30.41 15.43
N PRO A 176 12.22 31.19 15.47
CA PRO A 176 12.37 32.34 14.58
C PRO A 176 12.66 31.83 13.16
N CYS A 177 11.84 32.24 12.19
CA CYS A 177 12.14 32.03 10.77
C CYS A 177 13.29 32.96 10.32
N PRO A 178 14.18 32.50 9.43
CA PRO A 178 15.08 33.37 8.67
C PRO A 178 14.32 34.20 7.63
#